data_AF-A0A239RDH7-F1
#
_entry.id   AF-A0A239RDH7-F1
#
_cell.length_a   1.000
_cell.length_b   1.000
_cell.length_c   1.000
_cell.angle_alpha   90.00
_cell.angle_beta   90.00
_cell.angle_gamma   90.00
#
_symmetry.space_group_name_H-M   'P 1'
#
loop_
_entity.id
_entity.type
_entity.pdbx_description
1 polymer ?
#
loop_
_entity_poly.entity_id
_entity_poly.type
_entity_poly.pdbx_seq_one_letter_code
_entity_poly.pdbx_strand_id
1 'polypeptide(L)'
;MRHRKIKRILLSAGMSACLLLSCLAGSSIKPDAEGTGDTRKEYEDEKNTAKAYERTAELLSDQIRDINRKIAETTLEIEDLNGEINVLDLEIEDAEKLYFEYADGMIVEKEKINKVVKLLYENSVSEDEIATILQSEDISMVLNREEYLNGISNYYNEAVSEYNDMLVEAQEKESELNNLRLDREAEIIELEKKQQEMSADIKELGEVMAEAKKKSEDAQELANALAKKVAEIEAQERAALSSRKYDGSMSKVDYSGDGTSYYYEEPYPYTSDELLLMAGIIEAEAGSVSYPGMVAVGSVVMNRVKSPDFGNTIAGVVYAPYQFEPAETGRLAMILAEGPVDSCMSVAKEVLEGKRNVPNLYFKAAWYAEENGISGVNIGGNVFH
;
A
#
# COMPACT_ATOMS: atom_id res chain seq x y z
N MET A 1 -8.50 -19.95 18.19
CA MET A 1 -9.52 -20.44 17.23
C MET A 1 -10.20 -19.35 16.35
N ARG A 2 -9.84 -18.06 16.43
CA ARG A 2 -10.47 -16.99 15.61
C ARG A 2 -9.77 -16.67 14.27
N HIS A 3 -8.50 -17.00 14.07
CA HIS A 3 -7.77 -16.68 12.83
C HIS A 3 -8.03 -17.58 11.61
N ARG A 4 -8.77 -18.70 11.76
CA ARG A 4 -9.06 -19.61 10.63
C ARG A 4 -10.32 -19.28 9.83
N LYS A 5 -11.14 -18.31 10.27
CA LYS A 5 -12.39 -17.94 9.56
C LYS A 5 -12.19 -16.89 8.46
N ILE A 6 -11.16 -16.06 8.53
CA ILE A 6 -10.91 -15.00 7.51
C ILE A 6 -10.31 -15.59 6.21
N LYS A 7 -9.48 -16.64 6.31
CA LYS A 7 -8.92 -17.35 5.13
C LYS A 7 -9.95 -18.05 4.24
N ARG A 8 -11.20 -18.28 4.70
CA ARG A 8 -12.24 -18.98 3.90
C ARG A 8 -13.13 -18.05 3.09
N ILE A 9 -13.14 -16.75 3.35
CA ILE A 9 -14.00 -15.80 2.61
C ILE A 9 -13.32 -15.33 1.32
N LEU A 10 -11.98 -15.30 1.26
CA LEU A 10 -11.23 -14.88 0.08
C LEU A 10 -11.07 -15.97 -0.99
N LEU A 11 -11.05 -17.26 -0.61
CA LEU A 11 -10.92 -18.37 -1.56
C LEU A 11 -12.18 -18.64 -2.41
N SER A 12 -13.35 -18.12 -2.03
CA SER A 12 -14.60 -18.32 -2.79
C SER A 12 -14.89 -17.23 -3.83
N ALA A 13 -14.17 -16.10 -3.81
CA ALA A 13 -14.35 -15.04 -4.81
C ALA A 13 -13.41 -15.17 -6.02
N GLY A 14 -12.29 -15.90 -5.88
CA GLY A 14 -11.24 -15.98 -6.90
C GLY A 14 -11.43 -17.07 -7.98
N MET A 15 -12.44 -17.94 -7.88
CA MET A 15 -12.51 -19.15 -8.72
C MET A 15 -13.56 -19.13 -9.84
N SER A 16 -14.25 -18.00 -10.08
CA SER A 16 -15.35 -17.93 -11.07
C SER A 16 -15.12 -17.01 -12.28
N ALA A 17 -13.93 -16.39 -12.42
CA ALA A 17 -13.65 -15.46 -13.54
C ALA A 17 -12.60 -15.96 -14.55
N CYS A 18 -11.97 -17.11 -14.32
CA CYS A 18 -10.91 -17.65 -15.21
C CYS A 18 -11.41 -18.46 -16.41
N LEU A 19 -12.72 -18.54 -16.67
CA LEU A 19 -13.29 -19.45 -17.68
C LEU A 19 -13.74 -18.79 -18.99
N LEU A 20 -13.54 -17.49 -19.19
CA LEU A 20 -14.01 -16.77 -20.40
C LEU A 20 -12.91 -16.34 -21.38
N LEU A 21 -11.63 -16.64 -21.10
CA LEU A 21 -10.51 -16.26 -21.99
C LEU A 21 -10.20 -17.25 -23.12
N SER A 22 -11.02 -18.29 -23.33
CA SER A 22 -10.72 -19.36 -24.32
C SER A 22 -11.51 -19.30 -25.64
N CYS A 23 -12.22 -18.22 -25.96
CA CYS A 23 -13.02 -18.12 -27.18
C CYS A 23 -12.60 -16.97 -28.11
N LEU A 24 -11.33 -16.93 -28.51
CA LEU A 24 -10.89 -16.14 -29.68
C LEU A 24 -10.10 -17.03 -30.64
N ALA A 25 -10.78 -18.04 -31.17
CA ALA A 25 -10.32 -18.79 -32.33
C ALA A 25 -11.44 -18.83 -33.39
N GLY A 26 -11.33 -17.89 -34.33
CA GLY A 26 -11.87 -17.93 -35.70
C GLY A 26 -13.29 -18.46 -35.93
N SER A 27 -14.21 -17.57 -36.24
CA SER A 27 -15.28 -17.86 -37.20
C SER A 27 -15.73 -16.60 -37.93
N SER A 28 -15.59 -16.63 -39.25
CA SER A 28 -16.12 -15.63 -40.18
C SER A 28 -17.65 -15.72 -40.18
N ILE A 29 -18.34 -14.63 -39.82
CA ILE A 29 -19.82 -14.54 -39.92
C ILE A 29 -20.21 -13.30 -40.71
N LYS A 30 -21.15 -13.52 -41.65
CA LYS A 30 -21.69 -12.58 -42.65
C LYS A 30 -22.52 -11.45 -42.02
N PRO A 31 -22.75 -10.34 -42.73
CA PRO A 31 -23.46 -9.18 -42.18
C PRO A 31 -24.97 -9.37 -42.35
N ASP A 32 -25.64 -9.82 -41.30
CA ASP A 32 -27.11 -9.77 -41.21
C ASP A 32 -27.54 -8.66 -40.24
N ALA A 33 -28.61 -7.97 -40.60
CA ALA A 33 -29.01 -6.65 -40.11
C ALA A 33 -29.73 -6.62 -38.74
N GLU A 34 -29.40 -7.52 -37.82
CA GLU A 34 -29.93 -7.53 -36.45
C GLU A 34 -28.80 -7.86 -35.47
N GLY A 35 -28.20 -6.85 -34.81
CA GLY A 35 -27.09 -7.14 -33.88
C GLY A 35 -26.27 -5.96 -33.38
N THR A 36 -26.88 -4.92 -32.84
CA THR A 36 -26.15 -3.85 -32.11
C THR A 36 -26.26 -3.97 -30.58
N GLY A 37 -27.06 -4.92 -30.09
CA GLY A 37 -27.27 -5.13 -28.65
C GLY A 37 -26.22 -6.01 -27.95
N ASP A 38 -25.55 -6.90 -28.70
CA ASP A 38 -24.64 -7.91 -28.14
C ASP A 38 -23.24 -7.32 -27.85
N THR A 39 -22.71 -6.56 -28.81
CA THR A 39 -21.38 -5.94 -28.73
C THR A 39 -21.27 -4.84 -27.66
N ARG A 40 -22.35 -4.07 -27.41
CA ARG A 40 -22.38 -3.05 -26.36
C ARG A 40 -22.37 -3.69 -24.96
N LYS A 41 -23.04 -4.83 -24.81
CA LYS A 41 -23.10 -5.56 -23.54
C LYS A 41 -21.74 -6.20 -23.24
N GLU A 42 -21.11 -6.83 -24.24
CA GLU A 42 -19.74 -7.34 -24.14
C GLU A 42 -18.73 -6.23 -23.80
N TYR A 43 -18.85 -5.05 -24.41
CA TYR A 43 -18.01 -3.89 -24.09
C TYR A 43 -18.16 -3.41 -22.64
N GLU A 44 -19.39 -3.27 -22.15
CA GLU A 44 -19.63 -2.86 -20.76
C GLU A 44 -19.17 -3.92 -19.76
N ASP A 45 -19.35 -5.21 -20.07
CA ASP A 45 -18.86 -6.31 -19.24
C ASP A 45 -17.32 -6.29 -19.18
N GLU A 46 -16.62 -6.13 -20.31
CA GLU A 46 -15.16 -5.98 -20.36
C GLU A 46 -14.66 -4.74 -19.60
N LYS A 47 -15.31 -3.58 -19.78
CA LYS A 47 -14.99 -2.33 -19.05
C LYS A 47 -15.17 -2.48 -17.54
N ASN A 48 -16.25 -3.13 -17.10
CA ASN A 48 -16.47 -3.43 -15.68
C ASN A 48 -15.40 -4.37 -15.14
N THR A 49 -14.92 -5.30 -15.97
CA THR A 49 -13.84 -6.22 -15.62
C THR A 49 -12.50 -5.49 -15.48
N ALA A 50 -12.16 -4.57 -16.39
CA ALA A 50 -10.98 -3.71 -16.29
C ALA A 50 -10.99 -2.88 -14.99
N LYS A 51 -12.11 -2.20 -14.71
CA LYS A 51 -12.29 -1.42 -13.47
C LYS A 51 -12.18 -2.28 -12.22
N ALA A 52 -12.65 -3.53 -12.27
CA ALA A 52 -12.51 -4.47 -11.17
C ALA A 52 -11.04 -4.85 -10.94
N TYR A 53 -10.27 -5.09 -12.00
CA TYR A 53 -8.84 -5.37 -11.87
C TYR A 53 -8.04 -4.18 -11.35
N GLU A 54 -8.36 -2.97 -11.80
CA GLU A 54 -7.76 -1.73 -11.29
C GLU A 54 -7.99 -1.57 -9.78
N ARG A 55 -9.23 -1.73 -9.31
CA ARG A 55 -9.54 -1.72 -7.87
C ARG A 55 -8.81 -2.81 -7.10
N THR A 56 -8.64 -4.00 -7.66
CA THR A 56 -7.85 -5.05 -6.99
C THR A 56 -6.37 -4.69 -6.91
N ALA A 57 -5.81 -4.04 -7.94
CA ALA A 57 -4.43 -3.57 -7.93
C ALA A 57 -4.21 -2.47 -6.89
N GLU A 58 -5.18 -1.55 -6.73
CA GLU A 58 -5.16 -0.53 -5.66
C GLU A 58 -5.15 -1.16 -4.27
N LEU A 59 -6.05 -2.12 -4.00
CA LEU A 59 -6.10 -2.83 -2.72
C LEU A 59 -4.80 -3.59 -2.43
N LEU A 60 -4.22 -4.25 -3.44
CA LEU A 60 -2.93 -4.93 -3.30
C LEU A 60 -1.79 -3.93 -3.06
N SER A 61 -1.84 -2.73 -3.67
CA SER A 61 -0.89 -1.65 -3.41
C SER A 61 -0.96 -1.16 -1.96
N ASP A 62 -2.16 -1.05 -1.39
CA ASP A 62 -2.31 -0.69 0.02
C ASP A 62 -1.80 -1.79 0.95
N GLN A 63 -2.03 -3.07 0.62
CA GLN A 63 -1.43 -4.20 1.34
C GLN A 63 0.10 -4.17 1.30
N ILE A 64 0.71 -3.85 0.15
CA ILE A 64 2.15 -3.67 0.00
C ILE A 64 2.67 -2.58 0.95
N ARG A 65 1.96 -1.44 1.04
CA ARG A 65 2.33 -0.35 1.96
C ARG A 65 2.27 -0.81 3.42
N ASP A 66 1.23 -1.54 3.79
CA ASP A 66 1.07 -2.06 5.16
C ASP A 66 2.15 -3.09 5.52
N ILE A 67 2.48 -4.01 4.61
CA ILE A 67 3.56 -4.99 4.83
C ILE A 67 4.91 -4.27 4.92
N ASN A 68 5.19 -3.30 4.05
CA ASN A 68 6.42 -2.50 4.13
C ASN A 68 6.53 -1.75 5.46
N ARG A 69 5.43 -1.20 5.98
CA ARG A 69 5.42 -0.55 7.30
C ARG A 69 5.76 -1.55 8.40
N LYS A 70 5.17 -2.74 8.39
CA LYS A 70 5.48 -3.80 9.37
C LYS A 70 6.95 -4.24 9.30
N ILE A 71 7.50 -4.42 8.09
CA ILE A 71 8.92 -4.77 7.93
C ILE A 71 9.80 -3.68 8.53
N ALA A 72 9.48 -2.40 8.32
CA ALA A 72 10.22 -1.29 8.90
C ALA A 72 10.12 -1.27 10.44
N GLU A 73 8.93 -1.49 11.00
CA GLU A 73 8.70 -1.61 12.45
C GLU A 73 9.53 -2.77 13.05
N THR A 74 9.42 -3.98 12.47
CA THR A 74 10.18 -5.16 12.91
C THR A 74 11.70 -4.96 12.76
N THR A 75 12.16 -4.19 11.75
CA THR A 75 13.57 -3.86 11.58
C THR A 75 14.09 -3.03 12.76
N LEU A 76 13.32 -2.03 13.19
CA LEU A 76 13.68 -1.21 14.36
C LEU A 76 13.72 -2.06 15.63
N GLU A 77 12.74 -2.95 15.83
CA GLU A 77 12.74 -3.87 16.98
C GLU A 77 13.97 -4.81 16.98
N ILE A 78 14.41 -5.27 15.81
CA ILE A 78 15.63 -6.07 15.65
C ILE A 78 16.88 -5.25 16.00
N GLU A 79 16.94 -3.98 15.59
CA GLU A 79 18.05 -3.08 15.93
C GLU A 79 18.13 -2.83 17.44
N ASP A 80 16.98 -2.60 18.08
CA ASP A 80 16.87 -2.40 19.53
C ASP A 80 17.34 -3.66 20.29
N LEU A 81 16.83 -4.84 19.93
CA LEU A 81 17.22 -6.12 20.53
C LEU A 81 18.73 -6.41 20.37
N ASN A 82 19.30 -6.14 19.20
CA ASN A 82 20.76 -6.27 19.02
C ASN A 82 21.52 -5.30 19.93
N GLY A 83 21.00 -4.09 20.14
CA GLY A 83 21.54 -3.13 21.09
C GLY A 83 21.55 -3.68 22.52
N GLU A 84 20.43 -4.22 22.98
CA GLU A 84 20.28 -4.83 24.31
C GLU A 84 21.20 -6.05 24.49
N ILE A 85 21.29 -6.93 23.50
CA ILE A 85 22.21 -8.08 23.50
C ILE A 85 23.66 -7.63 23.61
N ASN A 86 24.07 -6.57 22.89
CA ASN A 86 25.43 -6.05 22.98
C ASN A 86 25.75 -5.50 24.37
N VAL A 87 24.79 -4.86 25.04
CA VAL A 87 24.96 -4.41 26.43
C VAL A 87 25.13 -5.60 27.36
N LEU A 88 24.28 -6.62 27.24
CA LEU A 88 24.39 -7.86 28.03
C LEU A 88 25.71 -8.60 27.77
N ASP A 89 26.22 -8.61 26.53
CA ASP A 89 27.52 -9.21 26.19
C ASP A 89 28.66 -8.51 26.93
N LEU A 90 28.64 -7.17 27.02
CA LEU A 90 29.64 -6.41 27.78
C LEU A 90 29.53 -6.67 29.29
N GLU A 91 28.30 -6.72 29.83
CA GLU A 91 28.07 -7.02 31.25
C GLU A 91 28.53 -8.43 31.62
N ILE A 92 28.31 -9.40 30.73
CA ILE A 92 28.80 -10.78 30.88
C ILE A 92 30.33 -10.80 30.85
N GLU A 93 30.98 -10.11 29.92
CA GLU A 93 32.44 -10.06 29.84
C GLU A 93 33.06 -9.52 31.15
N ASP A 94 32.51 -8.43 31.68
CA ASP A 94 32.94 -7.84 32.95
C ASP A 94 32.68 -8.80 34.14
N ALA A 95 31.52 -9.46 34.18
CA ALA A 95 31.16 -10.42 35.23
C ALA A 95 32.03 -11.69 35.17
N GLU A 96 32.32 -12.22 33.98
CA GLU A 96 33.22 -13.36 33.78
C GLU A 96 34.62 -13.04 34.29
N LYS A 97 35.16 -11.87 33.91
CA LYS A 97 36.47 -11.43 34.38
C LYS A 97 36.52 -11.37 35.90
N LEU A 98 35.51 -10.79 36.54
CA LEU A 98 35.44 -10.70 38.00
C LEU A 98 35.39 -12.11 38.62
N TYR A 99 34.55 -13.01 38.10
CA TYR A 99 34.49 -14.40 38.55
C TYR A 99 35.84 -15.12 38.45
N PHE A 100 36.58 -14.94 37.35
CA PHE A 100 37.91 -15.53 37.17
C PHE A 100 38.94 -14.97 38.17
N GLU A 101 38.93 -13.66 38.44
CA GLU A 101 39.81 -13.04 39.45
C GLU A 101 39.57 -13.67 40.84
N TYR A 102 38.31 -13.90 41.21
CA TYR A 102 37.94 -14.58 42.45
C TYR A 102 38.36 -16.05 42.46
N ALA A 103 38.10 -16.79 41.39
CA ALA A 103 38.45 -18.19 41.26
C ALA A 103 39.98 -18.41 41.37
N ASP A 104 40.78 -17.56 40.72
CA ASP A 104 42.24 -17.59 40.81
C ASP A 104 42.73 -17.26 42.23
N GLY A 105 42.13 -16.26 42.87
CA GLY A 105 42.42 -15.91 44.27
C GLY A 105 42.17 -17.09 45.22
N MET A 106 41.06 -17.80 45.04
CA MET A 106 40.74 -18.99 45.83
C MET A 106 41.76 -20.11 45.66
N ILE A 107 42.32 -20.31 44.45
CA ILE A 107 43.37 -21.31 44.21
C ILE A 107 44.61 -20.96 45.04
N VAL A 108 45.03 -19.70 45.02
CA VAL A 108 46.19 -19.22 45.79
C VAL A 108 45.99 -19.44 47.29
N GLU A 109 44.81 -19.11 47.82
CA GLU A 109 44.53 -19.27 49.24
C GLU A 109 44.47 -20.76 49.64
N LYS A 110 43.83 -21.59 48.81
CA LYS A 110 43.81 -23.05 48.99
C LYS A 110 45.21 -23.66 49.00
N GLU A 111 46.12 -23.18 48.15
CA GLU A 111 47.52 -23.62 48.17
C GLU A 111 48.24 -23.25 49.47
N LYS A 112 48.01 -22.05 50.01
CA LYS A 112 48.58 -21.65 51.31
C LYS A 112 48.07 -22.55 52.43
N ILE A 113 46.76 -22.79 52.48
CA ILE A 113 46.14 -23.71 53.45
C ILE A 113 46.76 -25.11 53.32
N ASN A 114 46.87 -25.65 52.10
CA ASN A 114 47.48 -26.96 51.86
C ASN A 114 48.95 -27.04 52.31
N LYS A 115 49.74 -25.97 52.15
CA LYS A 115 51.12 -25.90 52.65
C LYS A 115 51.15 -25.98 54.18
N VAL A 116 50.23 -25.31 54.87
CA VAL A 116 50.11 -25.39 56.33
C VAL A 116 49.72 -26.79 56.78
N VAL A 117 48.70 -27.40 56.15
CA VAL A 117 48.30 -28.79 56.44
C VAL A 117 49.46 -29.76 56.21
N LYS A 118 50.21 -29.59 55.12
CA LYS A 118 51.39 -30.39 54.81
C LYS A 118 52.49 -30.20 55.85
N LEU A 119 52.79 -28.96 56.26
CA LEU A 119 53.74 -28.67 57.33
C LEU A 119 53.29 -29.31 58.65
N LEU A 120 52.01 -29.27 58.99
CA LEU A 120 51.47 -29.91 60.19
C LEU A 120 51.61 -31.44 60.13
N TYR A 121 51.38 -32.05 58.97
CA TYR A 121 51.52 -33.49 58.76
C TYR A 121 52.99 -33.95 58.75
N GLU A 122 53.87 -33.24 58.04
CA GLU A 122 55.31 -33.57 57.96
C GLU A 122 56.05 -33.30 59.27
N ASN A 123 55.62 -32.30 60.04
CA ASN A 123 56.14 -32.01 61.38
C ASN A 123 55.32 -32.65 62.50
N SER A 124 54.43 -33.61 62.19
CA SER A 124 53.67 -34.34 63.19
C SER A 124 54.60 -35.25 64.00
N VAL A 125 55.23 -34.61 64.98
CA VAL A 125 55.61 -35.18 66.26
C VAL A 125 54.37 -35.94 66.75
N SER A 126 54.46 -37.26 66.77
CA SER A 126 53.39 -38.15 67.25
C SER A 126 52.92 -37.73 68.65
N GLU A 127 51.67 -38.06 69.05
CA GLU A 127 51.20 -37.81 70.43
C GLU A 127 52.22 -38.29 71.50
N ASP A 128 52.96 -39.36 71.19
CA ASP A 128 54.05 -39.92 72.00
C ASP A 128 55.31 -39.04 72.06
N GLU A 129 55.68 -38.38 70.96
CA GLU A 129 56.80 -37.43 70.96
C GLU A 129 56.42 -36.12 71.66
N ILE A 130 55.14 -35.72 71.64
CA ILE A 130 54.62 -34.59 72.45
C ILE A 130 54.77 -34.90 73.95
N ALA A 131 54.43 -36.13 74.36
CA ALA A 131 54.60 -36.58 75.75
C ALA A 131 56.08 -36.65 76.16
N THR A 132 56.97 -37.07 75.27
CA THR A 132 58.42 -37.13 75.50
C THR A 132 59.04 -35.73 75.61
N ILE A 133 58.52 -34.76 74.86
CA ILE A 133 58.97 -33.35 74.89
C ILE A 133 58.44 -32.61 76.13
N LEU A 134 57.19 -32.87 76.55
CA LEU A 134 56.62 -32.33 77.80
C LEU A 134 57.33 -32.84 79.06
N GLN A 135 58.04 -33.96 78.95
CA GLN A 135 58.91 -34.51 80.00
C GLN A 135 60.34 -33.98 79.95
N SER A 136 60.72 -33.19 78.93
CA SER A 136 62.06 -32.63 78.84
C SER A 136 62.25 -31.46 79.83
N GLU A 137 63.41 -31.41 80.50
CA GLU A 137 63.69 -30.44 81.57
C GLU A 137 63.95 -28.99 81.08
N ASP A 138 63.88 -28.73 79.76
CA ASP A 138 64.12 -27.41 79.16
C ASP A 138 62.81 -26.68 78.81
N ILE A 139 62.26 -25.97 79.79
CA ILE A 139 61.01 -25.20 79.71
C ILE A 139 61.05 -24.11 78.60
N SER A 140 62.23 -23.67 78.16
CA SER A 140 62.35 -22.67 77.09
C SER A 140 62.06 -23.25 75.70
N MET A 141 62.21 -24.56 75.48
CA MET A 141 61.80 -25.25 74.24
C MET A 141 60.29 -25.49 74.19
N VAL A 142 59.65 -25.69 75.35
CA VAL A 142 58.20 -25.93 75.45
C VAL A 142 57.40 -24.64 75.24
N LEU A 143 57.86 -23.51 75.81
CA LEU A 143 57.16 -22.22 75.71
C LEU A 143 57.17 -21.61 74.31
N ASN A 144 58.30 -21.67 73.59
CA ASN A 144 58.37 -21.22 72.19
C ASN A 144 57.52 -22.07 71.24
N ARG A 145 57.19 -23.31 71.62
CA ARG A 145 56.44 -24.25 70.79
C ARG A 145 54.93 -24.12 70.95
N GLU A 146 54.44 -23.76 72.13
CA GLU A 146 53.03 -23.45 72.35
C GLU A 146 52.61 -22.16 71.62
N GLU A 147 53.41 -21.09 71.69
CA GLU A 147 53.19 -19.87 70.91
C GLU A 147 53.26 -20.15 69.40
N TYR A 148 54.18 -21.00 68.95
CA TYR A 148 54.30 -21.42 67.55
C TYR A 148 53.09 -22.23 67.07
N LEU A 149 52.60 -23.19 67.86
CA LEU A 149 51.43 -24.00 67.52
C LEU A 149 50.13 -23.17 67.53
N ASN A 150 49.99 -22.27 68.51
CA ASN A 150 48.87 -21.31 68.54
C ASN A 150 48.91 -20.35 67.34
N GLY A 151 50.10 -19.89 66.94
CA GLY A 151 50.30 -19.07 65.75
C GLY A 151 49.88 -19.79 64.46
N ILE A 152 50.27 -21.06 64.28
CA ILE A 152 49.85 -21.86 63.13
C ILE A 152 48.35 -22.11 63.12
N SER A 153 47.77 -22.47 64.27
CA SER A 153 46.33 -22.72 64.40
C SER A 153 45.51 -21.46 64.08
N ASN A 154 45.91 -20.30 64.60
CA ASN A 154 45.27 -19.03 64.31
C ASN A 154 45.36 -18.68 62.82
N TYR A 155 46.56 -18.75 62.23
CA TYR A 155 46.75 -18.53 60.79
C TYR A 155 45.92 -19.49 59.94
N TYR A 156 45.88 -20.78 60.29
CA TYR A 156 45.09 -21.77 59.57
C TYR A 156 43.59 -21.47 59.64
N ASN A 157 43.07 -21.14 60.83
CA ASN A 157 41.66 -20.82 61.00
C ASN A 157 41.28 -19.53 60.27
N GLU A 158 42.15 -18.51 60.29
CA GLU A 158 41.97 -17.25 59.56
C GLU A 158 41.96 -17.49 58.04
N ALA A 159 42.97 -18.19 57.50
CA ALA A 159 43.05 -18.53 56.09
C ALA A 159 41.86 -19.38 55.61
N VAL A 160 41.39 -20.33 56.43
CA VAL A 160 40.19 -21.12 56.13
C VAL A 160 38.93 -20.25 56.16
N SER A 161 38.83 -19.28 57.08
CA SER A 161 37.72 -18.32 57.11
C SER A 161 37.71 -17.46 55.83
N GLU A 162 38.85 -16.86 55.48
CA GLU A 162 39.00 -16.05 54.26
C GLU A 162 38.66 -16.87 53.01
N TYR A 163 39.13 -18.12 52.91
CA TYR A 163 38.80 -19.01 51.80
C TYR A 163 37.30 -19.31 51.71
N ASN A 164 36.62 -19.51 52.85
CA ASN A 164 35.17 -19.73 52.87
C ASN A 164 34.40 -18.47 52.47
N ASP A 165 34.83 -17.29 52.90
CA ASP A 165 34.22 -16.02 52.51
C ASP A 165 34.37 -15.79 50.99
N MET A 166 35.57 -16.03 50.44
CA MET A 166 35.80 -15.98 48.98
C MET A 166 34.95 -17.00 48.22
N LEU A 167 34.71 -18.18 48.81
CA LEU A 167 33.87 -19.21 48.20
C LEU A 167 32.41 -18.75 48.10
N VAL A 168 31.89 -18.08 49.13
CA VAL A 168 30.53 -17.49 49.09
C VAL A 168 30.46 -16.39 48.04
N GLU A 169 31.43 -15.47 48.01
CA GLU A 169 31.46 -14.39 47.00
C GLU A 169 31.56 -14.93 45.57
N ALA A 170 32.40 -15.96 45.33
CA ALA A 170 32.51 -16.59 44.03
C ALA A 170 31.20 -17.27 43.59
N GLN A 171 30.46 -17.89 44.51
CA GLN A 171 29.15 -18.47 44.24
C GLN A 171 28.10 -17.40 43.89
N GLU A 172 28.12 -16.26 44.57
CA GLU A 172 27.25 -15.12 44.24
C GLU A 172 27.56 -14.59 42.84
N LYS A 173 28.84 -14.40 42.48
CA LYS A 173 29.25 -13.97 41.13
C LYS A 173 28.93 -14.98 40.05
N GLU A 174 29.08 -16.26 40.32
CA GLU A 174 28.64 -17.32 39.40
C GLU A 174 27.13 -17.26 39.16
N SER A 175 26.33 -17.02 40.21
CA SER A 175 24.89 -16.88 40.08
C SER A 175 24.49 -15.63 39.29
N GLU A 176 25.13 -14.48 39.54
CA GLU A 176 24.90 -13.24 38.78
C GLU A 176 25.23 -13.42 37.30
N LEU A 177 26.40 -14.01 36.99
CA LEU A 177 26.81 -14.32 35.63
C LEU A 177 25.82 -15.26 34.93
N ASN A 178 25.35 -16.31 35.60
CA ASN A 178 24.38 -17.23 35.02
C ASN A 178 23.04 -16.55 34.73
N ASN A 179 22.58 -15.62 35.58
CA ASN A 179 21.36 -14.85 35.31
C ASN A 179 21.52 -13.96 34.07
N LEU A 180 22.63 -13.23 33.94
CA LEU A 180 22.92 -12.42 32.75
C LEU A 180 22.92 -13.28 31.47
N ARG A 181 23.51 -14.48 31.52
CA ARG A 181 23.51 -15.42 30.40
C ARG A 181 22.12 -15.89 30.02
N LEU A 182 21.25 -16.13 31.01
CA LEU A 182 19.85 -16.51 30.77
C LEU A 182 19.05 -15.35 30.16
N ASP A 183 19.24 -14.13 30.66
CA ASP A 183 18.59 -12.93 30.12
C ASP A 183 19.02 -12.71 28.66
N ARG A 184 20.32 -12.81 28.37
CA ARG A 184 20.84 -12.76 27.00
C ARG A 184 20.26 -13.85 26.09
N GLU A 185 20.15 -15.08 26.60
CA GLU A 185 19.58 -16.19 25.82
C GLU A 185 18.09 -15.94 25.51
N ALA A 186 17.34 -15.35 26.45
CA ALA A 186 15.96 -14.94 26.22
C ALA A 186 15.85 -13.88 25.11
N GLU A 187 16.71 -12.86 25.12
CA GLU A 187 16.73 -11.82 24.08
C GLU A 187 17.12 -12.38 22.71
N ILE A 188 18.08 -13.33 22.65
CA ILE A 188 18.44 -14.01 21.40
C ILE A 188 17.26 -14.80 20.83
N ILE A 189 16.47 -15.47 21.67
CA ILE A 189 15.28 -16.21 21.23
C ILE A 189 14.23 -15.25 20.66
N GLU A 190 14.01 -14.09 21.29
CA GLU A 190 13.08 -13.07 20.80
C GLU A 190 13.59 -12.48 19.47
N LEU A 191 14.90 -12.21 19.35
CA LEU A 191 15.55 -11.75 18.12
C LEU A 191 15.36 -12.75 16.97
N GLU A 192 15.60 -14.04 17.18
CA GLU A 192 15.42 -15.09 16.17
C GLU A 192 13.96 -15.17 15.70
N LYS A 193 13.01 -15.05 16.64
CA LYS A 193 11.57 -15.02 16.34
C LYS A 193 11.20 -13.81 15.48
N LYS A 194 11.75 -12.62 15.79
CA LYS A 194 11.53 -11.40 15.00
C LYS A 194 12.16 -11.48 13.61
N GLN A 195 13.35 -12.09 13.49
CA GLN A 195 13.96 -12.36 12.18
C GLN A 195 13.11 -13.32 11.34
N GLN A 196 12.51 -14.35 11.95
CA GLN A 196 11.58 -15.26 11.27
C GLN A 196 10.29 -14.55 10.83
N GLU A 197 9.72 -13.69 11.68
CA GLU A 197 8.56 -12.85 11.36
C GLU A 197 8.85 -11.94 10.17
N MET A 198 9.97 -11.21 10.20
CA MET A 198 10.41 -10.36 9.09
C MET A 198 10.63 -11.16 7.80
N SER A 199 11.24 -12.35 7.88
CA SER A 199 11.42 -13.21 6.70
C SER A 199 10.09 -13.69 6.13
N ALA A 200 9.08 -13.93 6.96
CA ALA A 200 7.74 -14.29 6.52
C ALA A 200 7.04 -13.12 5.83
N ASP A 201 7.14 -11.91 6.40
CA ASP A 201 6.58 -10.69 5.82
C ASP A 201 7.24 -10.33 4.48
N ILE A 202 8.57 -10.48 4.35
CA ILE A 202 9.28 -10.28 3.07
C ILE A 202 8.79 -11.27 2.00
N LYS A 203 8.52 -12.51 2.40
CA LYS A 203 7.97 -13.52 1.47
C LYS A 203 6.55 -13.15 1.04
N GLU A 204 5.70 -12.77 1.99
CA GLU A 204 4.33 -12.32 1.70
C GLU A 204 4.35 -11.08 0.78
N LEU A 205 5.23 -10.12 1.05
CA LEU A 205 5.44 -8.94 0.20
C LEU A 205 5.76 -9.34 -1.24
N GLY A 206 6.69 -10.29 -1.44
CA GLY A 206 7.06 -10.77 -2.77
C GLY A 206 5.89 -11.43 -3.51
N GLU A 207 5.07 -12.22 -2.81
CA GLU A 207 3.87 -12.86 -3.38
C GLU A 207 2.81 -11.83 -3.78
N VAL A 208 2.50 -10.87 -2.89
CA VAL A 208 1.52 -9.80 -3.14
C VAL A 208 1.99 -8.88 -4.27
N MET A 209 3.28 -8.53 -4.32
CA MET A 209 3.84 -7.73 -5.41
C MET A 209 3.73 -8.45 -6.76
N ALA A 210 3.97 -9.76 -6.80
CA ALA A 210 3.82 -10.54 -8.02
C ALA A 210 2.36 -10.60 -8.50
N GLU A 211 1.41 -10.77 -7.57
CA GLU A 211 -0.02 -10.75 -7.89
C GLU A 211 -0.49 -9.36 -8.35
N ALA A 212 -0.07 -8.29 -7.67
CA ALA A 212 -0.38 -6.92 -8.02
C ALA A 212 0.12 -6.58 -9.43
N LYS A 213 1.36 -6.97 -9.73
CA LYS A 213 1.95 -6.78 -11.07
C LYS A 213 1.14 -7.49 -12.14
N LYS A 214 0.80 -8.77 -11.93
CA LYS A 214 0.00 -9.54 -12.88
C LYS A 214 -1.38 -8.90 -13.11
N LYS A 215 -2.05 -8.47 -12.04
CA LYS A 215 -3.36 -7.80 -12.14
C LYS A 215 -3.29 -6.45 -12.86
N SER A 216 -2.23 -5.69 -12.65
CA SER A 216 -1.99 -4.45 -13.37
C SER A 216 -1.74 -4.68 -14.86
N GLU A 217 -0.97 -5.72 -15.22
CA GLU A 217 -0.72 -6.09 -16.62
C GLU A 217 -2.02 -6.55 -17.31
N ASP A 218 -2.80 -7.43 -16.67
CA ASP A 218 -4.10 -7.90 -17.16
C ASP A 218 -5.06 -6.70 -17.38
N ALA A 219 -5.12 -5.76 -16.44
CA ALA A 219 -5.96 -4.56 -16.55
C ALA A 219 -5.53 -3.66 -17.72
N GLN A 220 -4.23 -3.47 -17.93
CA GLN A 220 -3.70 -2.62 -18.98
C GLN A 220 -3.89 -3.23 -20.37
N GLU A 221 -3.74 -4.54 -20.51
CA GLU A 221 -4.05 -5.25 -21.76
C GLU A 221 -5.53 -5.10 -22.13
N LEU A 222 -6.42 -5.27 -21.14
CA LEU A 222 -7.86 -5.15 -21.35
C LEU A 222 -8.28 -3.71 -21.68
N ALA A 223 -7.68 -2.72 -21.03
CA ALA A 223 -7.89 -1.30 -21.36
C ALA A 223 -7.42 -0.96 -22.79
N ASN A 224 -6.27 -1.47 -23.22
CA ASN A 224 -5.77 -1.27 -24.59
C ASN A 224 -6.67 -1.95 -25.63
N ALA A 225 -7.17 -3.16 -25.34
CA ALA A 225 -8.11 -3.87 -26.20
C ALA A 225 -9.44 -3.12 -26.34
N LEU A 226 -9.97 -2.58 -25.24
CA LEU A 226 -11.16 -1.73 -25.23
C LEU A 226 -10.96 -0.46 -26.06
N ALA A 227 -9.84 0.24 -25.89
CA ALA A 227 -9.52 1.43 -26.68
C ALA A 227 -9.48 1.13 -28.18
N LYS A 228 -8.93 -0.02 -28.57
CA LYS A 228 -8.92 -0.48 -29.96
C LYS A 228 -10.34 -0.78 -30.49
N LYS A 229 -11.17 -1.46 -29.71
CA LYS A 229 -12.58 -1.74 -30.08
C LYS A 229 -13.37 -0.45 -30.27
N VAL A 230 -13.19 0.54 -29.40
CA VAL A 230 -13.83 1.87 -29.54
C VAL A 230 -13.40 2.53 -30.86
N ALA A 231 -12.11 2.56 -31.17
CA ALA A 231 -11.61 3.13 -32.42
C ALA A 231 -12.14 2.39 -33.67
N GLU A 232 -12.31 1.06 -33.61
CA GLU A 232 -12.90 0.26 -34.69
C GLU A 232 -14.39 0.59 -34.90
N ILE A 233 -15.17 0.72 -33.82
CA ILE A 233 -16.58 1.15 -33.87
C ILE A 233 -16.68 2.56 -34.48
N GLU A 234 -15.86 3.51 -34.02
CA GLU A 234 -15.81 4.87 -34.56
C GLU A 234 -15.43 4.93 -36.05
N ALA A 235 -14.57 4.00 -36.51
CA ALA A 235 -14.18 3.91 -37.92
C ALA A 235 -15.32 3.32 -38.79
N GLN A 236 -16.05 2.33 -38.28
CA GLN A 236 -17.22 1.76 -38.95
C GLN A 236 -18.37 2.78 -39.05
N GLU A 237 -18.62 3.55 -37.99
CA GLU A 237 -19.60 4.63 -37.99
C GLU A 237 -19.24 5.75 -38.98
N ARG A 238 -17.96 6.15 -39.05
CA ARG A 238 -17.47 7.11 -40.06
C ARG A 238 -17.67 6.62 -41.50
N ALA A 239 -17.40 5.34 -41.77
CA ALA A 239 -17.64 4.76 -43.08
C ALA A 239 -19.14 4.75 -43.44
N ALA A 240 -20.01 4.39 -42.48
CA ALA A 240 -21.46 4.41 -42.66
C ALA A 240 -22.01 5.83 -42.90
N LEU A 241 -21.51 6.84 -42.18
CA LEU A 241 -21.90 8.24 -42.35
C LEU A 241 -21.42 8.83 -43.68
N SER A 242 -20.20 8.49 -44.13
CA SER A 242 -19.65 8.96 -45.41
C SER A 242 -20.41 8.47 -46.65
N SER A 243 -21.25 7.44 -46.50
CA SER A 243 -22.08 6.89 -47.56
C SER A 243 -23.50 7.50 -47.65
N ARG A 244 -23.90 8.34 -46.68
CA ARG A 244 -25.13 9.13 -46.77
C ARG A 244 -24.88 10.42 -47.55
N LYS A 245 -25.53 10.58 -48.70
CA LYS A 245 -25.55 11.86 -49.43
C LYS A 245 -26.52 12.83 -48.74
N TYR A 246 -26.01 14.00 -48.39
CA TYR A 246 -26.75 15.14 -47.83
C TYR A 246 -27.53 15.91 -48.91
N ASP A 247 -28.80 16.28 -48.63
CA ASP A 247 -29.69 16.99 -49.58
C ASP A 247 -30.03 18.45 -49.19
N GLY A 248 -29.44 19.00 -48.13
CA GLY A 248 -29.50 20.44 -47.84
C GLY A 248 -30.86 21.00 -47.41
N SER A 249 -31.83 20.15 -47.06
CA SER A 249 -33.20 20.58 -46.74
C SER A 249 -33.46 20.92 -45.27
N MET A 250 -32.52 21.52 -44.54
CA MET A 250 -32.83 22.05 -43.20
C MET A 250 -31.92 23.20 -42.76
N SER A 251 -31.99 24.33 -43.46
CA SER A 251 -31.40 25.58 -42.97
C SER A 251 -32.24 26.78 -43.39
N LYS A 252 -33.30 27.03 -42.61
CA LYS A 252 -34.02 28.32 -42.59
C LYS A 252 -34.89 28.42 -41.34
N VAL A 253 -34.27 28.58 -40.18
CA VAL A 253 -34.96 29.07 -38.98
C VAL A 253 -34.33 30.40 -38.60
N ASP A 254 -35.06 31.49 -38.85
CA ASP A 254 -34.68 32.85 -38.47
C ASP A 254 -35.05 33.02 -36.98
N TYR A 255 -34.07 32.88 -36.08
CA TYR A 255 -34.25 33.06 -34.64
C TYR A 255 -33.70 34.45 -34.25
N SER A 256 -34.58 35.36 -33.80
CA SER A 256 -34.24 36.75 -33.46
C SER A 256 -34.36 37.06 -31.96
N GLY A 257 -34.28 36.04 -31.09
CA GLY A 257 -34.43 36.19 -29.63
C GLY A 257 -33.10 36.42 -28.89
N ASP A 258 -33.15 36.86 -27.64
CA ASP A 258 -31.98 37.04 -26.74
C ASP A 258 -31.55 35.75 -26.02
N GLY A 259 -32.06 34.59 -26.45
CA GLY A 259 -31.81 33.29 -25.85
C GLY A 259 -32.61 32.99 -24.58
N THR A 260 -33.46 33.90 -24.11
CA THR A 260 -34.27 33.73 -22.88
C THR A 260 -35.65 33.10 -23.12
N SER A 261 -36.03 32.91 -24.39
CA SER A 261 -37.25 32.19 -24.78
C SER A 261 -36.97 30.70 -24.92
N TYR A 262 -37.61 29.89 -24.09
CA TYR A 262 -37.50 28.44 -24.10
C TYR A 262 -38.68 27.77 -24.78
N TYR A 263 -38.42 26.66 -25.47
CA TYR A 263 -39.42 25.75 -25.99
C TYR A 263 -39.07 24.32 -25.57
N TYR A 264 -40.02 23.41 -25.76
CA TYR A 264 -39.87 22.02 -25.36
C TYR A 264 -40.08 21.10 -26.56
N GLU A 265 -39.18 20.13 -26.69
CA GLU A 265 -39.31 19.02 -27.62
C GLU A 265 -39.50 17.71 -26.86
N GLU A 266 -39.70 16.61 -27.59
CA GLU A 266 -39.78 15.29 -26.96
C GLU A 266 -38.49 15.00 -26.16
N PRO A 267 -38.64 14.54 -24.90
CA PRO A 267 -37.51 14.10 -24.09
C PRO A 267 -36.70 13.04 -24.82
N TYR A 268 -35.38 13.17 -24.77
CA TYR A 268 -34.47 12.15 -25.27
C TYR A 268 -34.25 11.13 -24.15
N PRO A 269 -34.55 9.84 -24.32
CA PRO A 269 -34.23 8.84 -23.31
C PRO A 269 -32.71 8.75 -23.13
N TYR A 270 -32.21 8.96 -21.90
CA TYR A 270 -30.78 9.02 -21.61
C TYR A 270 -30.38 8.10 -20.46
N THR A 271 -29.13 7.68 -20.50
CA THR A 271 -28.42 6.99 -19.41
C THR A 271 -27.69 7.96 -18.49
N SER A 272 -27.27 7.50 -17.30
CA SER A 272 -26.44 8.31 -16.40
C SER A 272 -25.13 8.79 -17.06
N ASP A 273 -24.54 7.96 -17.92
CA ASP A 273 -23.30 8.30 -18.64
C ASP A 273 -23.56 9.37 -19.71
N GLU A 274 -24.70 9.34 -20.40
CA GLU A 274 -25.10 10.39 -21.35
C GLU A 274 -25.44 11.71 -20.64
N LEU A 275 -26.01 11.64 -19.45
CA LEU A 275 -26.22 12.82 -18.60
C LEU A 275 -24.87 13.43 -18.18
N LEU A 276 -23.92 12.60 -17.73
CA LEU A 276 -22.57 13.05 -17.38
C LEU A 276 -21.85 13.65 -18.58
N LEU A 277 -21.94 13.01 -19.75
CA LEU A 277 -21.33 13.51 -20.99
C LEU A 277 -21.94 14.84 -21.43
N MET A 278 -23.28 14.97 -21.40
CA MET A 278 -23.97 16.21 -21.70
C MET A 278 -23.58 17.33 -20.71
N ALA A 279 -23.50 17.03 -19.42
CA ALA A 279 -23.08 17.99 -18.41
C ALA A 279 -21.62 18.41 -18.59
N GLY A 280 -20.73 17.45 -18.84
CA GLY A 280 -19.30 17.71 -19.06
C GLY A 280 -19.06 18.59 -20.28
N ILE A 281 -19.78 18.37 -21.39
CA ILE A 281 -19.62 19.22 -22.58
C ILE A 281 -20.22 20.62 -22.39
N ILE A 282 -21.36 20.74 -21.69
CA ILE A 282 -21.93 22.03 -21.32
C ILE A 282 -20.96 22.81 -20.43
N GLU A 283 -20.34 22.16 -19.45
CA GLU A 283 -19.34 22.78 -18.58
C GLU A 283 -18.11 23.22 -19.36
N ALA A 284 -17.63 22.37 -20.27
CA ALA A 284 -16.46 22.68 -21.06
C ALA A 284 -16.68 23.91 -21.97
N GLU A 285 -17.83 24.00 -22.63
CA GLU A 285 -18.12 25.05 -23.61
C GLU A 285 -18.78 26.31 -23.03
N ALA A 286 -19.50 26.16 -21.91
CA ALA A 286 -20.34 27.22 -21.34
C ALA A 286 -20.42 27.20 -19.80
N GLY A 287 -19.58 26.46 -19.09
CA GLY A 287 -19.66 26.32 -17.62
C GLY A 287 -19.48 27.62 -16.84
N SER A 288 -18.79 28.62 -17.40
CA SER A 288 -18.62 29.95 -16.81
C SER A 288 -19.59 31.01 -17.37
N VAL A 289 -20.58 30.58 -18.14
CA VAL A 289 -21.49 31.44 -18.90
C VAL A 289 -22.86 31.53 -18.21
N SER A 290 -23.70 32.47 -18.66
CA SER A 290 -25.08 32.59 -18.21
C SER A 290 -25.88 31.31 -18.47
N TYR A 291 -26.88 31.05 -17.62
CA TYR A 291 -27.79 29.91 -17.74
C TYR A 291 -28.39 29.71 -19.15
N PRO A 292 -28.87 30.76 -19.85
CA PRO A 292 -29.32 30.63 -21.25
C PRO A 292 -28.23 30.10 -22.21
N GLY A 293 -26.96 30.45 -21.98
CA GLY A 293 -25.84 29.97 -22.80
C GLY A 293 -25.57 28.48 -22.59
N MET A 294 -25.66 27.99 -21.34
CA MET A 294 -25.55 26.56 -21.04
C MET A 294 -26.67 25.75 -21.71
N VAL A 295 -27.92 26.24 -21.66
CA VAL A 295 -29.06 25.60 -22.36
C VAL A 295 -28.87 25.63 -23.87
N ALA A 296 -28.26 26.69 -24.43
CA ALA A 296 -28.06 26.82 -25.86
C ALA A 296 -27.01 25.85 -26.41
N VAL A 297 -25.90 25.63 -25.69
CA VAL A 297 -24.91 24.59 -26.06
C VAL A 297 -25.56 23.20 -26.04
N GLY A 298 -26.27 22.86 -24.96
CA GLY A 298 -26.99 21.58 -24.87
C GLY A 298 -28.05 21.44 -25.97
N SER A 299 -28.72 22.52 -26.34
CA SER A 299 -29.67 22.55 -27.46
C SER A 299 -28.98 22.22 -28.78
N VAL A 300 -27.82 22.83 -29.07
CA VAL A 300 -27.05 22.51 -30.29
C VAL A 300 -26.66 21.03 -30.33
N VAL A 301 -26.17 20.46 -29.22
CA VAL A 301 -25.84 19.03 -29.14
C VAL A 301 -27.07 18.20 -29.52
N MET A 302 -28.23 18.50 -28.95
CA MET A 302 -29.44 17.75 -29.22
C MET A 302 -30.04 18.01 -30.61
N ASN A 303 -29.89 19.21 -31.15
CA ASN A 303 -30.27 19.54 -32.53
C ASN A 303 -29.41 18.75 -33.52
N ARG A 304 -28.12 18.60 -33.22
CA ARG A 304 -27.19 17.74 -33.98
C ARG A 304 -27.59 16.27 -33.86
N VAL A 305 -27.91 15.78 -32.66
CA VAL A 305 -28.42 14.40 -32.46
C VAL A 305 -29.65 14.12 -33.31
N LYS A 306 -30.53 15.11 -33.49
CA LYS A 306 -31.74 15.01 -34.32
C LYS A 306 -31.49 15.26 -35.82
N SER A 307 -30.38 15.88 -36.16
CA SER A 307 -30.04 16.21 -37.54
C SER A 307 -29.43 14.98 -38.24
N PRO A 308 -29.80 14.71 -39.50
CA PRO A 308 -29.18 13.64 -40.28
C PRO A 308 -27.69 13.87 -40.59
N ASP A 309 -27.18 15.06 -40.32
CA ASP A 309 -25.82 15.51 -40.68
C ASP A 309 -24.77 15.18 -39.62
N PHE A 310 -25.21 14.74 -38.44
CA PHE A 310 -24.36 14.44 -37.30
C PHE A 310 -24.66 13.04 -36.76
N GLY A 311 -23.89 12.62 -35.76
CA GLY A 311 -24.17 11.39 -35.02
C GLY A 311 -25.56 11.46 -34.37
N ASN A 312 -26.29 10.34 -34.36
CA ASN A 312 -27.60 10.23 -33.74
C ASN A 312 -27.54 9.90 -32.23
N THR A 313 -26.37 10.08 -31.61
CA THR A 313 -26.13 9.90 -30.19
C THR A 313 -25.33 11.09 -29.65
N ILE A 314 -25.46 11.37 -28.36
CA ILE A 314 -24.72 12.47 -27.72
C ILE A 314 -23.20 12.27 -27.88
N ALA A 315 -22.70 11.05 -27.67
CA ALA A 315 -21.30 10.72 -27.88
C ALA A 315 -20.87 10.93 -29.34
N GLY A 316 -21.69 10.50 -30.30
CA GLY A 316 -21.40 10.68 -31.73
C GLY A 316 -21.37 12.16 -32.15
N VAL A 317 -22.07 13.05 -31.45
CA VAL A 317 -21.99 14.50 -31.67
C VAL A 317 -20.79 15.12 -30.96
N VAL A 318 -20.53 14.73 -29.71
CA VAL A 318 -19.51 15.35 -28.85
C VAL A 318 -18.10 14.97 -29.28
N TYR A 319 -17.87 13.70 -29.62
CA TYR A 319 -16.55 13.18 -30.03
C TYR A 319 -16.30 13.25 -31.53
N ALA A 320 -17.23 13.81 -32.31
CA ALA A 320 -17.00 14.01 -33.73
C ALA A 320 -15.83 14.99 -33.95
N PRO A 321 -14.95 14.73 -34.95
CA PRO A 321 -13.75 15.51 -35.16
C PRO A 321 -14.08 16.98 -35.45
N TYR A 322 -13.33 17.88 -34.82
CA TYR A 322 -13.42 19.33 -34.93
C TYR A 322 -14.79 19.92 -34.50
N GLN A 323 -15.63 19.14 -33.81
CA GLN A 323 -16.93 19.63 -33.33
C GLN A 323 -16.84 20.34 -31.99
N PHE A 324 -16.00 19.83 -31.09
CA PHE A 324 -15.78 20.35 -29.74
C PHE A 324 -14.30 20.22 -29.34
N GLU A 325 -13.62 21.36 -29.23
CA GLU A 325 -12.20 21.42 -28.84
C GLU A 325 -11.90 20.73 -27.50
N PRO A 326 -12.74 20.83 -26.45
CA PRO A 326 -12.50 20.16 -25.17
C PRO A 326 -12.47 18.64 -25.24
N ALA A 327 -13.17 18.03 -26.21
CA ALA A 327 -13.16 16.59 -26.42
C ALA A 327 -11.82 16.10 -26.99
N GLU A 328 -11.19 16.90 -27.85
CA GLU A 328 -9.88 16.59 -28.46
C GLU A 328 -8.70 16.93 -27.54
N THR A 329 -8.79 18.03 -26.80
CA THR A 329 -7.72 18.52 -25.91
C THR A 329 -7.62 17.78 -24.58
N GLY A 330 -8.54 16.84 -24.31
CA GLY A 330 -8.58 16.07 -23.06
C GLY A 330 -9.23 16.80 -21.87
N ARG A 331 -9.61 18.06 -22.03
CA ARG A 331 -10.29 18.84 -20.97
C ARG A 331 -11.64 18.22 -20.59
N LEU A 332 -12.39 17.71 -21.56
CA LEU A 332 -13.65 16.99 -21.28
C LEU A 332 -13.41 15.74 -20.43
N ALA A 333 -12.35 14.98 -20.73
CA ALA A 333 -12.00 13.79 -19.96
C ALA A 333 -11.66 14.13 -18.50
N MET A 334 -10.97 15.25 -18.26
CA MET A 334 -10.69 15.76 -16.91
C MET A 334 -11.98 16.11 -16.16
N ILE A 335 -12.89 16.85 -16.79
CA ILE A 335 -14.20 17.22 -16.19
C ILE A 335 -15.02 15.96 -15.85
N LEU A 336 -15.02 14.96 -16.72
CA LEU A 336 -15.74 13.71 -16.47
C LEU A 336 -15.11 12.86 -15.36
N ALA A 337 -13.79 12.94 -15.17
CA ALA A 337 -13.08 12.27 -14.08
C ALA A 337 -13.32 12.95 -12.72
N GLU A 338 -13.33 14.28 -12.69
CA GLU A 338 -13.61 15.08 -11.48
C GLU A 338 -15.10 15.11 -11.11
N GLY A 339 -15.97 14.96 -12.11
CA GLY A 339 -17.42 15.11 -11.99
C GLY A 339 -17.84 16.52 -12.39
N PRO A 340 -18.77 16.68 -13.35
CA PRO A 340 -19.24 18.01 -13.76
C PRO A 340 -19.91 18.75 -12.61
N VAL A 341 -19.80 20.08 -12.59
CA VAL A 341 -20.42 20.92 -11.56
C VAL A 341 -21.95 20.80 -11.56
N ASP A 342 -22.55 20.88 -10.37
CA ASP A 342 -23.98 20.64 -10.14
C ASP A 342 -24.91 21.50 -11.03
N SER A 343 -24.51 22.74 -11.34
CA SER A 343 -25.26 23.63 -12.24
C SER A 343 -25.32 23.07 -13.66
N CYS A 344 -24.22 22.53 -14.18
CA CYS A 344 -24.16 21.92 -15.51
C CYS A 344 -24.90 20.57 -15.55
N MET A 345 -24.82 19.78 -14.47
CA MET A 345 -25.63 18.56 -14.31
C MET A 345 -27.13 18.85 -14.36
N SER A 346 -27.57 19.90 -13.68
CA SER A 346 -28.98 20.30 -13.66
C SER A 346 -29.46 20.77 -15.04
N VAL A 347 -28.66 21.59 -15.74
CA VAL A 347 -29.00 22.06 -17.09
C VAL A 347 -29.01 20.91 -18.10
N ALA A 348 -28.02 20.01 -18.04
CA ALA A 348 -27.96 18.84 -18.90
C ALA A 348 -29.22 17.99 -18.78
N LYS A 349 -29.68 17.77 -17.54
CA LYS A 349 -30.92 17.06 -17.28
C LYS A 349 -32.13 17.75 -17.94
N GLU A 350 -32.28 19.05 -17.73
CA GLU A 350 -33.40 19.82 -18.33
C GLU A 350 -33.38 19.77 -19.87
N VAL A 351 -32.20 19.86 -20.48
CA VAL A 351 -32.03 19.73 -21.94
C VAL A 351 -32.42 18.32 -22.39
N LEU A 352 -31.96 17.27 -21.72
CA LEU A 352 -32.31 15.90 -22.10
C LEU A 352 -33.82 15.62 -21.91
N GLU A 353 -34.45 16.27 -20.94
CA GLU A 353 -35.91 16.27 -20.73
C GLU A 353 -36.69 17.13 -21.75
N GLY A 354 -36.00 17.74 -22.72
CA GLY A 354 -36.61 18.36 -23.89
C GLY A 354 -36.51 19.88 -23.95
N LYS A 355 -35.95 20.55 -22.94
CA LYS A 355 -35.83 22.03 -22.93
C LYS A 355 -34.82 22.53 -23.97
N ARG A 356 -35.24 23.47 -24.82
CA ARG A 356 -34.41 24.11 -25.86
C ARG A 356 -34.57 25.62 -25.83
N ASN A 357 -33.59 26.36 -26.33
CA ASN A 357 -33.71 27.81 -26.58
C ASN A 357 -33.14 28.27 -27.92
N VAL A 358 -32.44 27.41 -28.67
CA VAL A 358 -31.96 27.73 -30.03
C VAL A 358 -32.20 26.57 -30.99
N PRO A 359 -32.62 26.84 -32.24
CA PRO A 359 -32.79 25.82 -33.29
C PRO A 359 -31.49 25.54 -34.08
N ASN A 360 -30.42 26.28 -33.78
CA ASN A 360 -29.18 26.27 -34.55
C ASN A 360 -28.38 24.98 -34.37
N LEU A 361 -27.52 24.69 -35.36
CA LEU A 361 -26.63 23.53 -35.36
C LEU A 361 -25.18 23.90 -35.07
N TYR A 362 -24.83 25.19 -35.09
CA TYR A 362 -23.46 25.65 -34.90
C TYR A 362 -23.41 26.80 -33.91
N PHE A 363 -22.27 26.91 -33.22
CA PHE A 363 -21.93 28.08 -32.44
C PHE A 363 -20.42 28.35 -32.50
N LYS A 364 -20.03 29.60 -32.28
CA LYS A 364 -18.63 30.04 -32.13
C LYS A 364 -18.54 31.09 -31.03
N ALA A 365 -17.37 31.24 -30.42
CA ALA A 365 -17.12 32.33 -29.49
C ALA A 365 -17.34 33.69 -30.18
N ALA A 366 -17.90 34.66 -29.46
CA ALA A 366 -18.32 35.94 -30.04
C ALA A 366 -17.17 36.70 -30.71
N TRP A 367 -15.98 36.69 -30.12
CA TRP A 367 -14.79 37.32 -30.70
C TRP A 367 -14.41 36.71 -32.06
N TYR A 368 -14.51 35.38 -32.19
CA TYR A 368 -14.20 34.67 -33.43
C TYR A 368 -15.24 34.96 -34.51
N ALA A 369 -16.52 35.03 -34.11
CA ALA A 369 -17.61 35.36 -35.01
C ALA A 369 -17.50 36.78 -35.57
N GLU A 370 -17.10 37.76 -34.74
CA GLU A 370 -16.86 39.14 -35.17
C GLU A 370 -15.70 39.24 -36.17
N GLU A 371 -14.58 38.57 -35.88
CA GLU A 371 -13.39 38.58 -36.75
C GLU A 371 -13.63 37.91 -38.11
N ASN A 372 -14.51 36.90 -38.16
CA ASN A 372 -14.80 36.12 -39.36
C ASN A 372 -16.14 36.47 -40.03
N GLY A 373 -16.84 37.51 -39.57
CA GLY A 373 -18.11 37.95 -40.13
C GLY A 373 -19.25 36.93 -40.02
N ILE A 374 -19.23 36.07 -39.00
CA ILE A 374 -20.27 35.06 -38.75
C ILE A 374 -21.45 35.73 -38.05
N SER A 375 -22.57 35.87 -38.76
CA SER A 375 -23.81 36.42 -38.19
C SER A 375 -24.61 35.35 -37.46
N GLY A 376 -25.14 35.70 -36.29
CA GLY A 376 -25.99 34.81 -35.50
C GLY A 376 -26.49 35.49 -34.22
N VAL A 377 -27.03 34.72 -33.30
CA VAL A 377 -27.53 35.21 -32.02
C VAL A 377 -26.46 35.03 -30.94
N ASN A 378 -26.07 36.11 -30.28
CA ASN A 378 -25.12 36.06 -29.17
C ASN A 378 -25.84 35.76 -27.84
N ILE A 379 -25.58 34.58 -27.27
CA ILE A 379 -26.11 34.15 -25.98
C ILE A 379 -24.92 33.76 -25.12
N GLY A 380 -24.69 34.52 -24.05
CA GLY A 380 -23.65 34.20 -23.07
C GLY A 380 -22.21 34.27 -23.62
N GLY A 381 -21.97 35.06 -24.67
CA GLY A 381 -20.63 35.19 -25.26
C GLY A 381 -20.33 34.18 -26.39
N ASN A 382 -21.32 33.36 -26.77
CA ASN A 382 -21.28 32.49 -27.95
C ASN A 382 -22.32 32.93 -28.98
N VAL A 383 -21.95 32.94 -30.26
CA VAL A 383 -22.80 33.27 -31.40
C VAL A 383 -23.30 31.98 -32.05
N PHE A 384 -24.61 31.75 -31.98
CA PHE A 384 -25.32 30.59 -32.53
C PHE A 384 -25.84 30.90 -33.94
N HIS A 385 -25.56 30.02 -34.92
CA HIS A 385 -25.89 30.22 -36.34
C HIS A 385 -26.32 28.94 -37.05
#